data_AF-A0A699YM00-F1
#
_entry.id   AF-A0A699YM00-F1
#
_cell.length_a   1.000
_cell.length_b   1.000
_cell.length_c   1.000
_cell.angle_alpha   90.00
_cell.angle_beta   90.00
_cell.angle_gamma   90.00
#
_symmetry.space_group_name_H-M   'P 1'
#
loop_
_entity.id
_entity.type
_entity.pdbx_description
1 polymer ?
#
loop_
_entity_poly.entity_id
_entity_poly.type
_entity_poly.pdbx_seq_one_letter_code
_entity_poly.pdbx_strand_id
1 'polypeptide(L)'
;CQRDPNLLAWRAAVKNVTSTPTGGSIVSLRIFLDPVVDAQTPNKRPMLKLEFAADNVGCRQAVAGSAMLDARRVYRTWETSRPVLKYTNLNIPYGTEATLTFELTAQCTLDRLCGGVGFCTVAPFDTTGTSGFCPISSFASVPPY
;
A
#
# COMPACT_ATOMS: atom_id res chain seq x y z
N CYS A 1 -13.22 10.92 -7.16
CA CYS A 1 -13.26 9.55 -6.62
C CYS A 1 -14.16 9.57 -5.38
N GLN A 2 -14.79 8.45 -5.01
CA GLN A 2 -15.65 8.38 -3.83
C GLN A 2 -14.90 7.65 -2.70
N ARG A 3 -14.83 8.28 -1.52
CA ARG A 3 -14.29 7.63 -0.32
C ARG A 3 -15.33 6.66 0.22
N ASP A 4 -14.91 5.45 0.56
CA ASP A 4 -15.77 4.50 1.27
C ASP A 4 -15.69 4.78 2.77
N PRO A 5 -16.77 5.26 3.41
CA PRO A 5 -16.78 5.52 4.84
C PRO A 5 -16.48 4.26 5.67
N ASN A 6 -16.74 3.07 5.15
CA ASN A 6 -16.55 1.80 5.88
C ASN A 6 -15.07 1.36 5.96
N LEU A 7 -14.18 2.07 5.27
CA LEU A 7 -12.75 1.77 5.20
C LEU A 7 -11.88 2.89 5.75
N LEU A 8 -12.49 3.94 6.34
CA LEU A 8 -11.79 5.10 6.85
C LEU A 8 -10.83 4.78 7.99
N ALA A 9 -10.98 3.65 8.69
CA ALA A 9 -10.06 3.22 9.73
C ALA A 9 -8.77 2.58 9.20
N TRP A 10 -8.79 2.01 7.99
CA TRP A 10 -7.62 1.30 7.47
C TRP A 10 -6.47 2.28 7.19
N ARG A 11 -5.27 1.91 7.64
CA ARG A 11 -4.01 2.62 7.45
C ARG A 11 -2.96 1.67 6.92
N ALA A 12 -1.95 2.24 6.28
CA ALA A 12 -0.70 1.57 6.00
C ALA A 12 0.44 2.37 6.64
N ALA A 13 1.50 1.68 7.06
CA ALA A 13 2.75 2.29 7.52
C ALA A 13 3.92 1.43 7.06
N VAL A 14 5.08 2.04 6.81
CA VAL A 14 6.31 1.27 6.59
C VAL A 14 6.70 0.59 7.89
N LYS A 15 6.77 -0.74 7.86
CA LYS A 15 7.24 -1.57 8.96
C LYS A 15 8.74 -1.75 8.92
N ASN A 16 9.28 -2.02 7.73
CA ASN A 16 10.71 -2.23 7.50
C ASN A 16 11.04 -2.00 6.03
N VAL A 17 12.25 -1.53 5.76
CA VAL A 17 12.86 -1.49 4.43
C VAL A 17 14.23 -2.15 4.55
N THR A 18 14.41 -3.29 3.89
CA THR A 18 15.66 -4.06 3.96
C THR A 18 16.35 -4.03 2.60
N SER A 19 17.63 -3.66 2.58
CA SER A 19 18.44 -3.69 1.35
C SER A 19 18.62 -5.13 0.88
N THR A 20 18.54 -5.33 -0.44
CA THR A 20 18.86 -6.62 -1.09
C THR A 20 20.32 -6.62 -1.54
N PRO A 21 20.95 -7.81 -1.69
CA PRO A 21 22.33 -7.91 -2.18
C PRO A 21 22.57 -7.28 -3.56
N THR A 22 21.53 -7.18 -4.38
CA THR A 22 21.57 -6.61 -5.74
C THR A 22 21.37 -5.09 -5.75
N GLY A 23 21.32 -4.43 -4.58
CA GLY A 23 21.17 -2.98 -4.44
C GLY A 23 19.71 -2.48 -4.50
N GLY A 24 18.73 -3.38 -4.62
CA GLY A 24 17.31 -3.08 -4.42
C GLY A 24 16.92 -3.07 -2.94
N SER A 25 15.61 -3.05 -2.66
CA SER A 25 15.05 -3.12 -1.31
C SER A 25 13.77 -3.97 -1.24
N ILE A 26 13.57 -4.65 -0.13
CA ILE A 26 12.30 -5.26 0.24
C ILE A 26 11.59 -4.31 1.19
N VAL A 27 10.43 -3.82 0.76
CA VAL A 27 9.57 -2.92 1.55
C VAL A 27 8.46 -3.74 2.19
N SER A 28 8.36 -3.67 3.51
CA SER A 28 7.27 -4.28 4.28
C SER A 28 6.33 -3.18 4.78
N LEU A 29 5.09 -3.21 4.33
CA LEU A 29 4.02 -2.33 4.79
C LEU A 29 3.18 -3.05 5.84
N ARG A 30 3.09 -2.45 7.04
CA ARG A 30 2.09 -2.79 8.05
C ARG A 30 0.76 -2.20 7.64
N ILE A 31 -0.29 -3.01 7.59
CA ILE A 31 -1.66 -2.60 7.33
C ILE A 31 -2.48 -2.87 8.59
N PHE A 32 -3.12 -1.83 9.13
CA PHE A 32 -3.75 -1.86 10.45
C PHE A 32 -4.94 -0.91 10.51
N LEU A 33 -5.71 -1.00 11.60
CA LEU A 33 -6.80 -0.07 11.90
C LEU A 33 -6.29 1.05 12.81
N ASP A 34 -6.54 2.29 12.42
CA ASP A 34 -6.40 3.45 13.30
C ASP A 34 -7.44 3.36 14.42
N PRO A 35 -7.04 3.26 15.70
CA PRO A 35 -7.98 3.00 16.79
C PRO A 35 -8.97 4.17 17.01
N VAL A 36 -8.55 5.41 16.74
CA VAL A 36 -9.41 6.59 16.92
C VAL A 36 -10.48 6.61 15.84
N VAL A 37 -10.09 6.34 14.59
CA VAL A 37 -11.02 6.33 13.46
C VAL A 37 -11.87 5.04 13.42
N ASP A 38 -11.34 3.92 13.88
CA ASP A 38 -12.05 2.63 14.02
C ASP A 38 -13.31 2.76 14.87
N ALA A 39 -13.23 3.49 15.99
CA ALA A 39 -14.37 3.71 16.87
C ALA A 39 -15.54 4.43 16.18
N GLN A 40 -15.27 5.19 15.12
CA GLN A 40 -16.23 5.99 14.38
C GLN A 40 -16.61 5.40 13.02
N THR A 41 -15.95 4.31 12.60
CA THR A 41 -16.13 3.73 11.27
C THR A 41 -17.40 2.88 11.23
N PRO A 42 -18.43 3.26 10.43
CA PRO A 42 -19.64 2.47 10.31
C PRO A 42 -19.37 1.20 9.48
N ASN A 43 -20.18 0.16 9.70
CA ASN A 43 -20.21 -1.06 8.88
C ASN A 43 -18.83 -1.63 8.49
N LYS A 44 -17.95 -1.77 9.48
CA LYS A 44 -16.60 -2.34 9.44
C LYS A 44 -16.41 -3.43 8.36
N ARG A 45 -15.60 -3.16 7.31
CA ARG A 45 -15.39 -4.05 6.15
C ARG A 45 -13.96 -4.59 6.01
N PRO A 46 -13.78 -5.86 5.60
CA PRO A 46 -12.45 -6.37 5.27
C PRO A 46 -11.82 -5.55 4.14
N MET A 47 -10.49 -5.46 4.14
CA MET A 47 -9.77 -4.80 3.05
C MET A 47 -9.41 -5.82 1.97
N LEU A 48 -9.94 -5.65 0.77
CA LEU A 48 -9.70 -6.55 -0.37
C LEU A 48 -8.64 -6.00 -1.34
N LYS A 49 -8.47 -4.69 -1.36
CA LYS A 49 -7.51 -3.99 -2.20
C LYS A 49 -6.89 -2.80 -1.48
N LEU A 50 -5.60 -2.57 -1.72
CA LEU A 50 -4.85 -1.41 -1.28
C LEU A 50 -4.25 -0.75 -2.50
N GLU A 51 -4.46 0.55 -2.65
CA GLU A 51 -3.84 1.35 -3.68
C GLU A 51 -2.98 2.43 -3.04
N PHE A 52 -1.84 2.73 -3.65
CA PHE A 52 -1.05 3.89 -3.25
C PHE A 52 -0.47 4.65 -4.44
N ALA A 53 -0.29 5.96 -4.26
CA ALA A 53 0.33 6.82 -5.25
C ALA A 53 1.81 6.46 -5.40
N ALA A 54 2.15 5.95 -6.57
CA ALA A 54 3.50 5.68 -7.01
C ALA A 54 3.91 6.77 -8.02
N ASP A 55 3.83 8.03 -7.57
CA ASP A 55 3.84 9.28 -8.36
C ASP A 55 5.00 9.38 -9.38
N ASN A 56 6.07 8.60 -9.18
CA ASN A 56 7.13 8.43 -10.16
C ASN A 56 6.91 7.21 -11.06
N VAL A 57 6.31 7.42 -12.24
CA VAL A 57 6.11 6.38 -13.26
C VAL A 57 7.40 5.74 -13.76
N GLY A 58 8.55 6.42 -13.63
CA GLY A 58 9.86 5.86 -13.98
C GLY A 58 10.23 4.64 -13.15
N CYS A 59 9.64 4.50 -11.95
CA CYS A 59 9.84 3.35 -11.07
C CYS A 59 9.01 2.11 -11.43
N ARG A 60 8.16 2.17 -12.47
CA ARG A 60 7.24 1.07 -12.81
C ARG A 60 7.92 -0.28 -13.01
N GLN A 61 9.06 -0.30 -13.72
CA GLN A 61 9.82 -1.54 -13.96
C GLN A 61 10.62 -1.98 -12.72
N ALA A 62 10.83 -1.08 -11.77
CA ALA A 62 11.57 -1.37 -10.56
C ALA A 62 10.75 -2.14 -9.53
N VAL A 63 9.42 -2.10 -9.60
CA VAL A 63 8.57 -2.84 -8.65
C VAL A 63 8.54 -4.32 -9.07
N ALA A 64 9.11 -5.20 -8.25
CA ALA A 64 9.21 -6.64 -8.45
C ALA A 64 8.50 -7.38 -7.29
N GLY A 65 7.89 -8.53 -7.58
CA GLY A 65 7.21 -9.38 -6.58
C GLY A 65 6.13 -8.69 -5.72
N SER A 66 5.24 -9.47 -5.10
CA SER A 66 4.40 -9.02 -3.99
C SER A 66 3.87 -10.23 -3.24
N ALA A 67 3.89 -10.19 -1.92
CA ALA A 67 3.34 -11.24 -1.08
C ALA A 67 2.81 -10.66 0.24
N MET A 68 1.94 -11.40 0.91
CA MET A 68 1.69 -11.16 2.32
C MET A 68 2.53 -12.10 3.17
N LEU A 69 2.87 -11.69 4.40
CA LEU A 69 3.64 -12.54 5.31
C LEU A 69 2.95 -13.85 5.69
N ASP A 70 1.62 -13.92 5.62
CA ASP A 70 0.84 -15.15 5.81
C ASP A 70 0.72 -16.00 4.53
N ALA A 71 1.67 -15.86 3.61
CA ALA A 71 1.85 -16.65 2.39
C ALA A 71 0.69 -16.60 1.37
N ARG A 72 -0.33 -15.75 1.56
CA ARG A 72 -1.36 -15.51 0.53
C ARG A 72 -0.76 -14.78 -0.67
N ARG A 73 -1.20 -15.20 -1.86
CA ARG A 73 -0.82 -14.56 -3.12
C ARG A 73 -1.54 -13.22 -3.28
N VAL A 74 -0.77 -12.16 -3.47
CA VAL A 74 -1.27 -10.82 -3.78
C VAL A 74 -1.08 -10.55 -5.25
N TYR A 75 -2.10 -9.99 -5.90
CA TYR A 75 -1.95 -9.53 -7.28
C TYR A 75 -1.63 -8.06 -7.30
N ARG A 76 -0.53 -7.72 -7.96
CA ARG A 76 -0.05 -6.37 -8.11
C ARG A 76 -0.24 -5.91 -9.55
N THR A 77 -0.83 -4.75 -9.73
CA THR A 77 -0.99 -4.11 -11.04
C THR A 77 -0.66 -2.63 -10.95
N TRP A 78 0.05 -2.11 -11.95
CA TRP A 78 0.25 -0.67 -12.12
C TRP A 78 -0.90 -0.11 -12.98
N GLU A 79 -1.57 0.94 -12.53
CA GLU A 79 -2.65 1.56 -13.29
C GLU A 79 -2.12 2.29 -14.54
N THR A 80 -2.72 2.04 -15.70
CA THR A 80 -2.19 2.54 -16.97
C THR A 80 -2.38 4.05 -17.16
N SER A 81 -3.43 4.64 -16.58
CA SER A 81 -3.80 6.05 -16.75
C SER A 81 -3.33 6.96 -15.62
N ARG A 82 -2.85 6.41 -14.50
CA ARG A 82 -2.42 7.17 -13.31
C ARG A 82 -1.24 6.46 -12.64
N PRO A 83 -0.34 7.19 -11.99
CA PRO A 83 0.81 6.61 -11.28
C PRO A 83 0.37 5.95 -9.96
N VAL A 84 -0.43 4.88 -10.05
CA VAL A 84 -1.01 4.19 -8.90
C VAL A 84 -0.64 2.73 -8.95
N LEU A 85 -0.11 2.24 -7.83
CA LEU A 85 0.17 0.83 -7.63
C LEU A 85 -0.97 0.18 -6.85
N LYS A 86 -1.56 -0.86 -7.42
CA LYS A 86 -2.71 -1.56 -6.86
C LYS A 86 -2.31 -2.96 -6.41
N TYR A 87 -2.72 -3.32 -5.20
CA TYR A 87 -2.59 -4.64 -4.62
C TYR A 87 -3.99 -5.18 -4.35
N THR A 88 -4.35 -6.29 -4.98
CA THR A 88 -5.66 -6.93 -4.87
C THR A 88 -5.53 -8.35 -4.33
N ASN A 89 -6.67 -8.97 -4.02
CA ASN A 89 -6.73 -10.28 -3.35
C ASN A 89 -6.07 -10.25 -1.96
N LEU A 90 -6.20 -9.11 -1.26
CA LEU A 90 -5.66 -8.97 0.08
C LEU A 90 -6.48 -9.78 1.07
N ASN A 91 -7.82 -9.71 1.03
CA ASN A 91 -8.71 -10.43 1.95
C ASN A 91 -8.30 -10.26 3.43
N ILE A 92 -7.95 -9.06 3.86
CA ILE A 92 -7.54 -8.79 5.26
C ILE A 92 -8.82 -8.64 6.11
N PRO A 93 -9.10 -9.56 7.04
CA PRO A 93 -10.30 -9.48 7.87
C PRO A 93 -10.29 -8.21 8.73
N TYR A 94 -11.46 -7.63 8.95
CA TYR A 94 -11.57 -6.51 9.89
C TYR A 94 -11.12 -6.90 11.29
N GLY A 95 -10.48 -5.97 12.01
CA GLY A 95 -9.95 -6.20 13.35
C GLY A 95 -8.60 -6.91 13.37
N THR A 96 -8.00 -7.15 12.21
CA THR A 96 -6.68 -7.79 12.10
C THR A 96 -5.63 -6.83 11.57
N GLU A 97 -4.37 -7.17 11.82
CA GLU A 97 -3.21 -6.55 11.18
C GLU A 97 -2.65 -7.50 10.12
N ALA A 98 -2.10 -6.92 9.05
CA ALA A 98 -1.41 -7.69 8.05
C ALA A 98 -0.11 -6.99 7.59
N THR A 99 0.81 -7.75 7.01
CA THR A 99 2.03 -7.18 6.41
C THR A 99 2.08 -7.55 4.93
N LEU A 100 2.09 -6.53 4.08
CA LEU A 100 2.29 -6.62 2.64
C LEU A 100 3.77 -6.35 2.34
N THR A 101 4.41 -7.25 1.62
CA THR A 101 5.79 -7.07 1.15
C THR A 101 5.82 -6.90 -0.37
N PHE A 102 6.67 -5.99 -0.84
CA PHE A 102 7.00 -5.84 -2.24
C PHE A 102 8.48 -5.50 -2.39
N GLU A 103 9.05 -5.85 -3.53
CA GLU A 103 10.46 -5.61 -3.83
C GLU A 103 10.58 -4.41 -4.78
N LEU A 104 11.61 -3.62 -4.56
CA LEU A 104 12.10 -2.59 -5.46
C LEU A 104 13.50 -2.99 -5.91
N THR A 105 13.73 -3.02 -7.22
CA THR A 105 15.10 -3.19 -7.76
C THR A 105 15.96 -1.96 -7.47
N ALA A 106 17.26 -2.04 -7.73
CA ALA A 106 18.21 -0.92 -7.57
C ALA A 106 17.86 0.34 -8.39
N GLN A 107 16.93 0.24 -9.33
CA GLN A 107 16.49 1.37 -10.17
C GLN A 107 15.58 2.37 -9.43
N CYS A 108 15.00 2.00 -8.28
CA CYS A 108 14.11 2.89 -7.53
C CYS A 108 14.18 2.67 -6.02
N THR A 109 14.10 3.76 -5.26
CA THR A 109 13.91 3.72 -3.81
C THR A 109 12.43 3.94 -3.47
N LEU A 110 12.01 3.56 -2.25
CA LEU A 110 10.64 3.82 -1.79
C LEU A 110 10.29 5.31 -1.86
N ASP A 111 11.22 6.18 -1.45
CA ASP A 111 11.03 7.63 -1.54
C ASP A 111 10.83 8.11 -2.97
N ARG A 112 11.66 7.66 -3.91
CA ARG A 112 11.47 7.99 -5.32
C ARG A 112 10.18 7.44 -5.89
N LEU A 113 9.74 6.24 -5.47
CA LEU A 113 8.46 5.68 -5.87
C LEU A 113 7.30 6.58 -5.44
N CYS A 114 7.38 7.13 -4.21
CA CYS A 114 6.42 8.08 -3.65
C CYS A 114 6.59 9.53 -4.17
N GLY A 115 7.34 9.75 -5.25
CA GLY A 115 7.53 11.09 -5.83
C GLY A 115 8.59 11.97 -5.15
N GLY A 116 9.34 11.45 -4.17
CA GLY A 116 10.46 12.16 -3.53
C GLY A 116 10.04 13.22 -2.51
N VAL A 117 8.80 13.14 -1.99
CA VAL A 117 8.24 14.12 -1.04
C VAL A 117 8.25 13.61 0.41
N GLY A 118 8.84 12.45 0.68
CA GLY A 118 8.92 11.86 2.02
C GLY A 118 7.67 11.08 2.47
N PHE A 119 6.61 11.04 1.67
CA PHE A 119 5.39 10.29 1.99
C PHE A 119 4.70 9.72 0.75
N CYS A 120 4.08 8.55 0.89
CA CYS A 120 3.16 7.95 -0.08
C CYS A 120 1.72 8.12 0.42
N THR A 121 0.78 8.42 -0.47
CA THR A 121 -0.66 8.44 -0.13
C THR A 121 -1.33 7.11 -0.46
N VAL A 122 -2.29 6.67 0.35
CA VAL A 122 -2.92 5.35 0.25
C VAL A 122 -4.44 5.41 0.29
N ALA A 123 -5.07 4.43 -0.35
CA ALA A 123 -6.51 4.23 -0.43
C ALA A 123 -6.86 2.74 -0.32
N PRO A 124 -7.60 2.32 0.72
CA PRO A 124 -8.13 0.97 0.86
C PRO A 124 -9.48 0.81 0.13
N PHE A 125 -9.79 -0.41 -0.29
CA PHE A 125 -11.05 -0.78 -0.94
C PHE A 125 -11.53 -2.16 -0.45
N ASP A 126 -12.85 -2.31 -0.36
CA ASP A 126 -13.56 -3.54 -0.01
C ASP A 126 -13.90 -4.39 -1.24
N THR A 127 -13.45 -3.97 -2.44
CA THR A 127 -13.59 -4.68 -3.70
C THR A 127 -12.26 -4.74 -4.45
N THR A 128 -12.08 -5.78 -5.25
CA THR A 128 -10.88 -6.00 -6.08
C THR A 128 -10.96 -5.33 -7.46
N GLY A 129 -11.99 -4.49 -7.70
CA GLY A 129 -12.26 -3.87 -8.98
C GLY A 129 -11.18 -2.88 -9.46
N THR A 130 -11.24 -2.51 -10.74
CA THR A 130 -10.24 -1.66 -11.40
C THR A 130 -10.40 -0.18 -11.10
N SER A 131 -11.56 0.28 -10.63
CA SER A 131 -11.79 1.69 -10.28
C SER A 131 -11.24 2.07 -8.91
N GLY A 132 -10.75 3.31 -8.83
CA GLY A 132 -10.66 4.05 -7.58
C GLY A 132 -9.25 4.21 -7.01
N PHE A 133 -8.76 5.45 -6.99
CA PHE A 133 -7.73 5.91 -6.07
C PHE A 133 -8.27 7.19 -5.44
N CYS A 134 -8.44 7.18 -4.12
CA CYS A 134 -9.08 8.24 -3.35
C CYS A 134 -8.40 8.31 -1.99
N PRO A 135 -7.29 9.06 -1.86
CA PRO A 135 -6.43 8.93 -0.70
C PRO A 135 -7.18 9.34 0.58
N ILE A 136 -7.02 8.50 1.60
CA ILE A 136 -7.59 8.71 2.93
C ILE A 136 -6.50 8.82 4.02
N SER A 137 -5.28 8.39 3.72
CA SER A 137 -4.13 8.47 4.62
C SER A 137 -2.81 8.48 3.84
N SER A 138 -1.70 8.64 4.55
CA SER A 138 -0.35 8.57 4.02
C SER A 138 0.58 7.79 4.95
N PHE A 139 1.69 7.27 4.40
CA PHE A 139 2.79 6.72 5.18
C PHE A 139 4.11 7.37 4.79
N ALA A 140 5.03 7.51 5.74
CA ALA A 140 6.37 8.03 5.48
C ALA A 140 7.15 7.05 4.58
N SER A 141 7.74 7.56 3.49
CA SER A 141 8.57 6.78 2.56
C SER A 141 10.02 6.61 3.05
N VAL A 142 10.38 7.36 4.10
CA VAL A 142 11.68 7.38 4.76
C VAL A 142 11.45 7.00 6.23
N PRO A 143 12.29 6.16 6.85
CA PRO A 143 12.20 5.90 8.28
C PRO A 143 12.29 7.22 9.08
N PRO A 144 11.56 7.37 10.21
CA PRO A 144 11.82 8.48 11.11
C PRO A 144 13.26 8.35 11.61
N TYR A 145 14.06 9.40 11.39
CA TYR A 145 15.43 9.52 11.85
C TYR A 145 15.54 9.36 13.37
#